data_AF-A0A4P6P5I5-F1
#
_entry.id   AF-A0A4P6P5I5-F1
#
_cell.length_a   1.000
_cell.length_b   1.000
_cell.length_c   1.000
_cell.angle_alpha   90.00
_cell.angle_beta   90.00
_cell.angle_gamma   90.00
#
_symmetry.space_group_name_H-M   'P 1'
#
loop_
_entity.id
_entity.type
_entity.pdbx_description
1 polymer ?
#
loop_
_entity_poly.entity_id
_entity_poly.type
_entity_poly.pdbx_seq_one_letter_code
_entity_poly.pdbx_strand_id
1 'polypeptide(L)'
;MNNLAIKDQPELTQVTASKAVFSEHASKLTDIYQDDVKLIVWQNNTPKQLTQIAQALINQRPHLKAVLTVTPENCFTQLSEYLADLEDSHELCKHISLLVDMFCTLFELKGAGLRLTALDRPMCPKFHVDKVPCRLITTFVGSATQWLSNDVIDRTKLGKASTGKTDAESGLYRDNKDIQQLNAGDIALVKGEGWINNEGAGLVHRSPELAADESRLLLTLDFID
;
A
#
# COMPACT_ATOMS: atom_id res chain seq x y z
N MET A 1 -1.28 46.29 35.14
CA MET A 1 -0.33 46.15 34.03
C MET A 1 -0.10 44.66 33.81
N ASN A 2 -0.53 44.21 32.64
CA ASN A 2 -0.36 42.94 31.92
C ASN A 2 0.05 41.66 32.65
N ASN A 3 -0.91 40.73 32.62
CA ASN A 3 -0.73 39.28 32.64
C ASN A 3 0.35 38.83 31.65
N LEU A 4 1.32 38.06 32.14
CA LEU A 4 2.22 37.27 31.32
C LEU A 4 1.46 36.05 30.79
N ALA A 5 1.29 36.02 29.47
CA ALA A 5 0.72 34.89 28.75
C ALA A 5 1.57 33.63 28.99
N ILE A 6 0.95 32.61 29.55
CA ILE A 6 1.44 31.24 29.49
C ILE A 6 1.34 30.84 28.02
N LYS A 7 2.48 30.64 27.36
CA LYS A 7 2.53 30.08 26.01
C LYS A 7 2.00 28.66 26.08
N ASP A 8 0.91 28.39 25.38
CA ASP A 8 0.43 27.05 25.09
C ASP A 8 1.59 26.22 24.52
N GLN A 9 2.02 25.22 25.29
CA GLN A 9 2.78 24.11 24.75
C GLN A 9 1.81 23.27 23.91
N PRO A 10 2.16 22.85 22.69
CA PRO A 10 1.30 21.93 21.96
C PRO A 10 1.19 20.65 22.79
N GLU A 11 -0.04 20.27 23.17
CA GLU A 11 -0.31 18.96 23.72
C GLU A 11 0.27 17.92 22.75
N LEU A 12 1.23 17.13 23.24
CA LEU A 12 1.66 15.91 22.58
C LEU A 12 0.43 15.01 22.55
N THR A 13 -0.31 15.04 21.45
CA THR A 13 -1.36 14.06 21.16
C THR A 13 -0.74 12.69 21.36
N GLN A 14 -1.19 11.99 22.39
CA GLN A 14 -0.82 10.60 22.60
C GLN A 14 -1.19 9.86 21.31
N VAL A 15 -0.18 9.42 20.57
CA VAL A 15 -0.39 8.59 19.39
C VAL A 15 -1.05 7.32 19.91
N THR A 16 -2.35 7.19 19.67
CA THR A 16 -3.11 5.97 19.98
C THR A 16 -2.39 4.79 19.36
N ALA A 17 -2.23 3.71 20.11
CA ALA A 17 -1.50 2.53 19.66
C ALA A 17 -2.07 2.06 18.32
N SER A 18 -1.25 2.11 17.26
CA SER A 18 -1.70 1.74 15.91
C SER A 18 -1.82 0.24 15.78
N LYS A 19 -2.85 -0.23 15.09
CA LYS A 19 -3.10 -1.64 14.81
C LYS A 19 -2.93 -1.96 13.34
N ALA A 20 -2.34 -3.13 13.10
CA ALA A 20 -2.48 -3.87 11.86
C ALA A 20 -3.43 -5.04 12.11
N VAL A 21 -4.43 -5.22 11.25
CA VAL A 21 -5.41 -6.31 11.35
C VAL A 21 -5.23 -7.24 10.16
N PHE A 22 -5.17 -8.54 10.44
CA PHE A 22 -5.03 -9.60 9.45
C PHE A 22 -6.28 -10.48 9.51
N SER A 23 -6.85 -10.82 8.36
CA SER A 23 -8.10 -11.59 8.28
C SER A 23 -8.21 -12.33 6.96
N GLU A 24 -8.82 -13.53 6.97
CA GLU A 24 -9.21 -14.25 5.75
C GLU A 24 -10.56 -13.78 5.18
N HIS A 25 -11.29 -12.96 5.92
CA HIS A 25 -12.60 -12.44 5.52
C HIS A 25 -12.49 -11.01 4.96
N ALA A 26 -12.96 -10.82 3.73
CA ALA A 26 -13.02 -9.52 3.06
C ALA A 26 -13.84 -8.47 3.83
N SER A 27 -14.85 -8.90 4.61
CA SER A 27 -15.67 -8.00 5.43
C SER A 27 -14.85 -7.22 6.45
N LYS A 28 -13.64 -7.69 6.80
CA LYS A 28 -12.73 -6.98 7.69
C LYS A 28 -12.04 -5.77 7.08
N LEU A 29 -12.13 -5.56 5.76
CA LEU A 29 -11.65 -4.34 5.11
C LEU A 29 -12.32 -3.08 5.67
N THR A 30 -13.55 -3.19 6.19
CA THR A 30 -14.27 -2.06 6.83
C THR A 30 -13.65 -1.60 8.15
N ASP A 31 -12.84 -2.44 8.81
CA ASP A 31 -12.13 -2.05 10.02
C ASP A 31 -11.10 -0.94 9.75
N ILE A 32 -10.79 -0.63 8.47
CA ILE A 32 -9.98 0.53 8.08
C ILE A 32 -10.55 1.86 8.59
N TYR A 33 -11.86 1.93 8.86
CA TYR A 33 -12.50 3.12 9.43
C TYR A 33 -12.20 3.35 10.91
N GLN A 34 -11.68 2.34 11.63
CA GLN A 34 -11.30 2.51 13.02
C GLN A 34 -10.06 3.41 13.12
N ASP A 35 -10.07 4.37 14.05
CA ASP A 35 -9.02 5.39 14.15
C ASP A 35 -7.65 4.78 14.46
N ASP A 36 -7.60 3.73 15.27
CA ASP A 36 -6.36 3.05 15.65
C ASP A 36 -5.84 2.10 14.56
N VAL A 37 -6.64 1.72 13.58
CA VAL A 37 -6.22 0.85 12.48
C VAL A 37 -5.50 1.65 11.39
N LYS A 38 -4.26 1.26 11.06
CA LYS A 38 -3.47 1.86 9.96
C LYS A 38 -3.20 0.91 8.80
N LEU A 39 -3.38 -0.39 9.04
CA LEU A 39 -3.21 -1.45 8.05
C LEU A 39 -4.30 -2.50 8.24
N ILE A 40 -5.05 -2.80 7.18
CA ILE A 40 -5.86 -4.02 7.10
C ILE A 40 -5.29 -4.91 6.01
N VAL A 41 -5.15 -6.20 6.29
CA VAL A 41 -4.68 -7.19 5.34
C VAL A 41 -5.72 -8.29 5.20
N TRP A 42 -6.30 -8.39 4.01
CA TRP A 42 -7.08 -9.54 3.60
C TRP A 42 -6.15 -10.61 3.02
N GLN A 43 -6.02 -11.72 3.75
CA GLN A 43 -5.07 -12.79 3.48
C GLN A 43 -5.67 -13.92 2.65
N ASN A 44 -4.78 -14.67 1.99
CA ASN A 44 -5.06 -16.00 1.41
C ASN A 44 -6.15 -16.01 0.32
N ASN A 45 -6.33 -14.89 -0.40
CA ASN A 45 -7.38 -14.77 -1.41
C ASN A 45 -6.89 -14.73 -2.86
N THR A 46 -5.60 -15.02 -3.12
CA THR A 46 -5.11 -15.10 -4.50
C THR A 46 -5.09 -16.56 -4.97
N PRO A 47 -6.00 -16.98 -5.88
CA PRO A 47 -5.95 -18.31 -6.47
C PRO A 47 -4.60 -18.56 -7.14
N LYS A 48 -4.09 -19.79 -7.05
CA LYS A 48 -2.83 -20.20 -7.70
C LYS A 48 -2.77 -19.84 -9.19
N GLN A 49 -3.91 -19.89 -9.87
CA GLN A 49 -4.06 -19.50 -11.26
C GLN A 49 -3.67 -18.03 -11.51
N LEU A 50 -4.05 -17.11 -10.61
CA LEU A 50 -3.68 -15.70 -10.73
C LEU A 50 -2.17 -15.50 -10.55
N THR A 51 -1.54 -16.23 -9.63
CA THR A 51 -0.08 -16.22 -9.46
C THR A 51 0.62 -16.69 -10.74
N GLN A 52 0.10 -17.73 -11.40
CA GLN A 52 0.64 -18.23 -12.66
C GLN A 52 0.50 -17.22 -13.81
N ILE A 53 -0.69 -16.61 -13.95
CA ILE A 53 -0.94 -15.56 -14.95
C ILE A 53 -0.03 -14.35 -14.69
N ALA A 54 0.10 -13.92 -13.43
CA ALA A 54 0.97 -12.81 -13.04
C ALA A 54 2.45 -13.11 -13.34
N GLN A 55 2.92 -14.34 -13.11
CA GLN A 55 4.29 -14.74 -13.45
C GLN A 55 4.51 -14.74 -14.97
N ALA A 56 3.57 -15.29 -15.75
CA ALA A 56 3.63 -15.26 -17.21
C ALA A 56 3.64 -13.82 -17.74
N LEU A 57 2.83 -12.95 -17.15
CA LEU A 57 2.74 -11.53 -17.49
C LEU A 57 4.08 -10.82 -17.28
N ILE A 58 4.74 -11.03 -16.14
CA ILE A 58 6.08 -10.46 -15.89
C ILE A 58 7.08 -10.95 -16.93
N ASN A 59 7.07 -12.25 -17.27
CA ASN A 59 8.02 -12.83 -18.22
C ASN A 59 7.82 -12.28 -19.64
N GLN A 60 6.56 -12.05 -20.05
CA GLN A 60 6.23 -11.52 -21.38
C GLN A 60 6.41 -10.00 -21.46
N ARG A 61 6.10 -9.27 -20.38
CA ARG A 61 6.18 -7.79 -20.30
C ARG A 61 6.93 -7.35 -19.04
N PRO A 62 8.27 -7.52 -18.98
CA PRO A 62 9.07 -7.18 -17.78
C PRO A 62 9.07 -5.68 -17.44
N HIS A 63 8.67 -4.83 -18.38
CA HIS A 63 8.53 -3.38 -18.18
C HIS A 63 7.06 -2.92 -18.21
N LEU A 64 6.11 -3.83 -17.94
CA LEU A 64 4.69 -3.51 -17.87
C LEU A 64 4.45 -2.35 -16.89
N LYS A 65 3.74 -1.32 -17.35
CA LYS A 65 3.32 -0.19 -16.53
C LYS A 65 1.98 0.35 -17.02
N ALA A 66 0.89 -0.26 -16.56
CA ALA A 66 -0.44 0.29 -16.74
C ALA A 66 -0.71 1.34 -15.66
N VAL A 67 -1.12 2.54 -16.06
CA VAL A 67 -1.61 3.60 -15.16
C VAL A 67 -2.90 4.11 -15.77
N LEU A 68 -4.03 3.80 -15.13
CA LEU A 68 -5.36 4.00 -15.68
C LEU A 68 -6.24 4.68 -14.62
N THR A 69 -7.20 5.47 -15.09
CA THR A 69 -8.33 5.94 -14.26
C THR A 69 -9.54 5.12 -14.65
N VAL A 70 -10.03 4.31 -13.73
CA VAL A 70 -11.08 3.31 -13.99
C VAL A 70 -12.27 3.50 -13.05
N THR A 71 -13.44 3.09 -13.51
CA THR A 71 -14.65 2.91 -12.68
C THR A 71 -14.91 1.40 -12.53
N PRO A 72 -15.73 0.97 -11.55
CA PRO A 72 -16.13 -0.43 -11.42
C PRO A 72 -16.68 -1.02 -12.74
N GLU A 73 -17.40 -0.22 -13.53
CA GLU A 73 -18.06 -0.64 -14.76
C GLU A 73 -17.09 -0.78 -15.94
N ASN A 74 -16.01 0.00 -15.99
CA ASN A 74 -15.12 0.05 -17.15
C ASN A 74 -13.76 -0.61 -16.93
N CYS A 75 -13.40 -0.93 -15.69
CA CYS A 75 -12.08 -1.44 -15.33
C CYS A 75 -11.71 -2.68 -16.16
N PHE A 76 -12.63 -3.64 -16.25
CA PHE A 76 -12.42 -4.87 -16.99
C PHE A 76 -12.06 -4.59 -18.46
N THR A 77 -12.89 -3.78 -19.12
CA THR A 77 -12.71 -3.45 -20.54
C THR A 77 -11.37 -2.74 -20.76
N GLN A 78 -11.09 -1.65 -20.02
CA GLN A 78 -9.85 -0.89 -20.20
C GLN A 78 -8.59 -1.74 -19.95
N LEU A 79 -8.62 -2.58 -18.91
CA LEU A 79 -7.47 -3.42 -18.58
C LEU A 79 -7.29 -4.56 -19.59
N SER A 80 -8.39 -5.15 -20.07
CA SER A 80 -8.35 -6.18 -21.12
C SER A 80 -7.84 -5.64 -22.44
N GLU A 81 -8.18 -4.40 -22.81
CA GLU A 81 -7.64 -3.73 -24.00
C GLU A 81 -6.13 -3.46 -23.85
N TYR A 82 -5.70 -3.03 -22.65
CA TYR A 82 -4.29 -2.78 -22.36
C TYR A 82 -3.43 -4.06 -22.40
N LEU A 83 -4.02 -5.20 -22.02
CA LEU A 83 -3.39 -6.52 -21.93
C LEU A 83 -3.80 -7.46 -23.09
N ALA A 84 -4.34 -6.92 -24.19
CA ALA A 84 -4.92 -7.73 -25.27
C ALA A 84 -3.90 -8.65 -25.98
N ASP A 85 -2.61 -8.33 -25.87
CA ASP A 85 -1.49 -9.10 -26.41
C ASP A 85 -1.10 -10.31 -25.53
N LEU A 86 -1.73 -10.46 -24.36
CA LEU A 86 -1.38 -11.48 -23.37
C LEU A 86 -2.48 -12.53 -23.30
N GLU A 87 -2.11 -13.75 -23.69
CA GLU A 87 -2.95 -14.93 -23.50
C GLU A 87 -3.29 -15.10 -22.00
N ASP A 88 -4.52 -15.51 -21.72
CA ASP A 88 -5.03 -15.81 -20.37
C ASP A 88 -5.02 -14.65 -19.34
N SER A 89 -4.86 -13.39 -19.77
CA SER A 89 -4.93 -12.21 -18.87
C SER A 89 -6.34 -11.96 -18.28
N HIS A 90 -7.36 -12.59 -18.84
CA HIS A 90 -8.78 -12.35 -18.54
C HIS A 90 -9.14 -12.56 -17.05
N GLU A 91 -8.63 -13.62 -16.41
CA GLU A 91 -8.92 -13.88 -14.99
C GLU A 91 -8.22 -12.88 -14.06
N LEU A 92 -7.01 -12.41 -14.43
CA LEU A 92 -6.35 -11.32 -13.73
C LEU A 92 -7.15 -10.01 -13.88
N CYS A 93 -7.66 -9.71 -15.08
CA CYS A 93 -8.51 -8.55 -15.31
C CYS A 93 -9.79 -8.61 -14.47
N LYS A 94 -10.46 -9.77 -14.40
CA LYS A 94 -11.65 -9.96 -13.53
C LYS A 94 -11.31 -9.71 -12.06
N HIS A 95 -10.22 -10.29 -11.58
CA HIS A 95 -9.82 -10.14 -10.19
C HIS A 95 -9.51 -8.68 -9.85
N ILE A 96 -8.74 -7.99 -10.69
CA ILE A 96 -8.43 -6.57 -10.50
C ILE A 96 -9.72 -5.72 -10.56
N SER A 97 -10.64 -6.03 -11.47
CA SER A 97 -11.93 -5.34 -11.55
C SER A 97 -12.76 -5.50 -10.27
N LEU A 98 -12.75 -6.69 -9.66
CA LEU A 98 -13.38 -6.94 -8.36
C LEU A 98 -12.72 -6.10 -7.26
N LEU A 99 -11.38 -6.00 -7.24
CA LEU A 99 -10.69 -5.16 -6.26
C LEU A 99 -11.02 -3.68 -6.43
N VAL A 100 -11.16 -3.21 -7.68
CA VAL A 100 -11.61 -1.84 -7.97
C VAL A 100 -13.04 -1.62 -7.48
N ASP A 101 -13.96 -2.52 -7.77
CA ASP A 101 -15.35 -2.44 -7.30
C ASP A 101 -15.42 -2.41 -5.76
N MET A 102 -14.72 -3.33 -5.09
CA MET A 102 -14.65 -3.36 -3.63
C MET A 102 -14.05 -2.08 -3.04
N PHE A 103 -12.96 -1.56 -3.62
CA PHE A 103 -12.30 -0.33 -3.16
C PHE A 103 -13.20 0.89 -3.34
N CYS A 104 -13.80 1.05 -4.52
CA CYS A 104 -14.73 2.14 -4.82
C CYS A 104 -15.97 2.07 -3.93
N THR A 105 -16.54 0.87 -3.74
CA THR A 105 -17.70 0.66 -2.86
C THR A 105 -17.35 0.99 -1.41
N LEU A 106 -16.20 0.52 -0.92
CA LEU A 106 -15.78 0.74 0.46
C LEU A 106 -15.65 2.24 0.76
N PHE A 107 -15.06 3.02 -0.15
CA PHE A 107 -14.76 4.43 0.05
C PHE A 107 -15.75 5.40 -0.63
N GLU A 108 -16.87 4.88 -1.16
CA GLU A 108 -17.90 5.65 -1.89
C GLU A 108 -17.33 6.47 -3.08
N LEU A 109 -16.37 5.89 -3.80
CA LEU A 109 -15.71 6.52 -4.95
C LEU A 109 -16.41 6.17 -6.26
N LYS A 110 -16.43 7.11 -7.20
CA LYS A 110 -16.91 6.85 -8.57
C LYS A 110 -15.89 6.08 -9.42
N GLY A 111 -14.63 6.08 -9.00
CA GLY A 111 -13.53 5.42 -9.69
C GLY A 111 -12.25 5.46 -8.87
N ALA A 112 -11.22 4.82 -9.39
CA ALA A 112 -9.92 4.70 -8.75
C ALA A 112 -8.79 4.89 -9.75
N GLY A 113 -7.66 5.35 -9.23
CA GLY A 113 -6.39 5.38 -9.94
C GLY A 113 -5.75 4.01 -9.84
N LEU A 114 -5.76 3.26 -10.93
CA LEU A 114 -5.19 1.92 -11.01
C LEU A 114 -3.78 1.98 -11.55
N ARG A 115 -2.84 1.34 -10.84
CA ARG A 115 -1.48 1.12 -11.34
C ARG A 115 -1.15 -0.37 -11.24
N LEU A 116 -0.89 -1.00 -12.38
CA LEU A 116 -0.36 -2.36 -12.46
C LEU A 116 1.04 -2.30 -13.07
N THR A 117 2.06 -2.74 -12.34
CA THR A 117 3.45 -2.55 -12.75
C THR A 117 4.31 -3.78 -12.46
N ALA A 118 5.03 -4.24 -13.48
CA ALA A 118 6.14 -5.17 -13.34
C ALA A 118 7.39 -4.40 -12.89
N LEU A 119 8.04 -4.88 -11.83
CA LEU A 119 9.20 -4.22 -11.22
C LEU A 119 10.36 -5.20 -11.11
N ASP A 120 11.51 -4.77 -11.64
CA ASP A 120 12.84 -5.36 -11.50
C ASP A 120 13.73 -4.56 -10.52
N ARG A 121 13.20 -3.46 -9.97
CA ARG A 121 13.83 -2.60 -8.98
C ARG A 121 12.81 -2.02 -8.00
N PRO A 122 13.20 -1.69 -6.76
CA PRO A 122 12.30 -1.06 -5.81
C PRO A 122 11.84 0.32 -6.30
N MET A 123 10.53 0.60 -6.20
CA MET A 123 9.97 1.90 -6.57
C MET A 123 10.20 2.96 -5.47
N CYS A 124 9.99 2.56 -4.21
CA CYS A 124 10.19 3.40 -3.02
C CYS A 124 11.03 2.62 -1.99
N PRO A 125 12.36 2.56 -2.14
CA PRO A 125 13.23 1.74 -1.28
C PRO A 125 13.36 2.29 0.15
N LYS A 126 13.06 3.58 0.36
CA LYS A 126 13.06 4.20 1.69
C LYS A 126 11.68 4.11 2.33
N PHE A 127 11.66 3.93 3.65
CA PHE A 127 10.44 4.03 4.44
C PHE A 127 9.82 5.42 4.31
N HIS A 128 8.52 5.43 4.01
CA HIS A 128 7.74 6.65 3.84
C HIS A 128 6.29 6.41 4.28
N VAL A 129 5.54 7.51 4.32
CA VAL A 129 4.09 7.52 4.49
C VAL A 129 3.47 8.04 3.21
N ASP A 130 2.33 7.46 2.84
CA ASP A 130 1.52 7.97 1.74
C ASP A 130 0.79 9.27 2.14
N LYS A 131 0.60 10.15 1.16
CA LYS A 131 -0.17 11.39 1.32
C LYS A 131 -1.63 11.28 0.84
N VAL A 132 -1.97 10.17 0.20
CA VAL A 132 -3.37 9.84 -0.14
C VAL A 132 -4.12 9.39 1.12
N PRO A 133 -5.47 9.41 1.12
CA PRO A 133 -6.25 8.96 2.27
C PRO A 133 -6.01 7.48 2.60
N CYS A 134 -6.21 6.62 1.62
CA CYS A 134 -5.91 5.20 1.74
C CYS A 134 -5.48 4.67 0.37
N ARG A 135 -4.59 3.68 0.38
CA ARG A 135 -4.15 2.97 -0.81
C ARG A 135 -4.41 1.48 -0.65
N LEU A 136 -4.97 0.85 -1.68
CA LEU A 136 -4.91 -0.61 -1.77
C LEU A 136 -3.57 -1.01 -2.39
N ILE A 137 -2.86 -1.97 -1.81
CA ILE A 137 -1.62 -2.53 -2.32
C ILE A 137 -1.74 -4.06 -2.34
N THR A 138 -1.41 -4.67 -3.47
CA THR A 138 -1.19 -6.12 -3.55
C THR A 138 -0.02 -6.45 -4.47
N THR A 139 0.78 -7.43 -4.08
CA THR A 139 1.87 -7.96 -4.90
C THR A 139 1.49 -9.37 -5.30
N PHE A 140 1.17 -9.62 -6.57
CA PHE A 140 0.71 -10.94 -7.01
C PHE A 140 1.82 -11.99 -7.01
N VAL A 141 3.05 -11.56 -7.31
CA VAL A 141 4.26 -12.39 -7.41
C VAL A 141 5.45 -11.56 -6.94
N GLY A 142 6.40 -12.18 -6.25
CA GLY A 142 7.63 -11.56 -5.75
C GLY A 142 7.47 -10.90 -4.38
N SER A 143 8.54 -10.24 -3.92
CA SER A 143 8.62 -9.63 -2.59
C SER A 143 7.64 -8.46 -2.43
N ALA A 144 6.72 -8.64 -1.49
CA ALA A 144 5.67 -7.67 -1.20
C ALA A 144 6.14 -6.59 -0.21
N THR A 145 5.29 -5.57 -0.04
CA THR A 145 5.56 -4.39 0.78
C THR A 145 6.07 -4.72 2.19
N GLN A 146 7.11 -4.00 2.60
CA GLN A 146 7.57 -3.99 3.99
C GLN A 146 6.96 -2.81 4.73
N TRP A 147 6.69 -2.98 6.02
CA TRP A 147 6.08 -1.95 6.85
C TRP A 147 6.61 -2.00 8.29
N LEU A 148 6.40 -0.91 9.01
CA LEU A 148 6.76 -0.77 10.41
C LEU A 148 5.51 -0.39 11.22
N SER A 149 5.36 -0.98 12.39
CA SER A 149 4.28 -0.61 13.32
C SER A 149 4.62 0.70 14.06
N ASN A 150 3.63 1.53 14.43
CA ASN A 150 3.96 2.86 14.99
C ASN A 150 4.69 2.80 16.34
N ASP A 151 4.57 1.72 17.10
CA ASP A 151 5.22 1.56 18.41
C ASP A 151 6.74 1.37 18.34
N VAL A 152 7.27 1.00 17.17
CA VAL A 152 8.70 0.74 16.97
C VAL A 152 9.42 1.85 16.19
N ILE A 153 8.74 2.94 15.84
CA ILE A 153 9.25 3.97 14.91
C ILE A 153 9.53 5.29 15.62
N ASP A 154 10.70 5.87 15.37
CA ASP A 154 10.98 7.29 15.63
C ASP A 154 10.67 8.13 14.38
N ARG A 155 9.44 8.69 14.33
CA ARG A 155 8.97 9.51 13.21
C ARG A 155 9.78 10.79 13.00
N THR A 156 10.54 11.26 14.00
CA THR A 156 11.44 12.41 13.84
C THR A 156 12.62 12.11 12.91
N LYS A 157 12.82 10.84 12.54
CA LYS A 157 13.86 10.38 11.61
C LYS A 157 13.33 9.99 10.22
N LEU A 158 12.01 10.06 10.01
CA LEU A 158 11.38 9.58 8.78
C LEU A 158 11.68 10.50 7.58
N GLY A 159 11.96 9.88 6.43
CA GLY A 159 12.11 10.58 5.16
C GLY A 159 13.24 11.61 5.17
N LYS A 160 12.94 12.87 4.86
CA LYS A 160 13.94 13.96 4.79
C LYS A 160 14.61 14.24 6.13
N ALA A 161 13.96 13.87 7.25
CA ALA A 161 14.51 14.07 8.59
C ALA A 161 15.65 13.10 8.95
N SER A 162 15.91 12.09 8.09
CA SER A 162 17.05 11.17 8.21
C SER A 162 18.43 11.82 7.97
N THR A 163 18.49 13.10 7.61
CA THR A 163 19.72 13.87 7.33
C THR A 163 20.69 13.18 6.35
N GLY A 164 20.14 12.41 5.41
CA GLY A 164 20.91 11.71 4.38
C GLY A 164 21.34 10.28 4.75
N LYS A 165 21.09 9.85 5.99
CA LYS A 165 21.36 8.47 6.43
C LYS A 165 20.40 7.46 5.80
N THR A 166 20.80 6.19 5.79
CA THR A 166 19.89 5.08 5.45
C THR A 166 18.87 4.87 6.58
N ASP A 167 17.78 4.16 6.31
CA ASP A 167 16.75 3.90 7.33
C ASP A 167 17.30 3.09 8.52
N ALA A 168 18.28 2.20 8.27
CA ALA A 168 18.94 1.41 9.30
C ALA A 168 19.89 2.24 10.18
N GLU A 169 20.42 3.35 9.67
CA GLU A 169 21.40 4.19 10.37
C GLU A 169 20.79 5.47 10.95
N SER A 170 19.61 5.86 10.49
CA SER A 170 18.92 7.09 10.91
C SER A 170 18.35 7.00 12.33
N GLY A 171 18.19 5.77 12.84
CA GLY A 171 17.48 5.48 14.08
C GLY A 171 15.96 5.46 13.91
N LEU A 172 15.47 5.34 12.66
CA LEU A 172 14.03 5.27 12.37
C LEU A 172 13.35 4.10 13.10
N TYR A 173 14.03 2.97 13.22
CA TYR A 173 13.63 1.80 14.00
C TYR A 173 14.85 1.26 14.75
N ARG A 174 14.65 0.33 15.70
CA ARG A 174 15.72 -0.12 16.60
C ARG A 174 16.50 -1.30 16.03
N ASP A 175 15.79 -2.26 15.43
CA ASP A 175 16.38 -3.49 14.88
C ASP A 175 15.69 -3.87 13.56
N ASN A 176 16.41 -4.50 12.64
CA ASN A 176 15.82 -5.01 11.39
C ASN A 176 14.67 -6.00 11.63
N LYS A 177 14.60 -6.65 12.80
CA LYS A 177 13.47 -7.50 13.22
C LYS A 177 12.17 -6.73 13.43
N ASP A 178 12.23 -5.41 13.57
CA ASP A 178 11.05 -4.55 13.65
C ASP A 178 10.32 -4.44 12.30
N ILE A 179 11.03 -4.73 11.20
CA ILE A 179 10.50 -4.69 9.83
C ILE A 179 9.59 -5.89 9.61
N GLN A 180 8.33 -5.59 9.33
CA GLN A 180 7.33 -6.57 8.93
C GLN A 180 7.21 -6.63 7.40
N GLN A 181 6.76 -7.75 6.86
CA GLN A 181 6.59 -7.96 5.42
C GLN A 181 5.24 -8.60 5.12
N LEU A 182 4.52 -8.06 4.14
CA LEU A 182 3.33 -8.70 3.59
C LEU A 182 3.71 -9.94 2.77
N ASN A 183 2.76 -10.84 2.55
CA ASN A 183 2.96 -11.96 1.64
C ASN A 183 2.52 -11.60 0.23
N ALA A 184 3.07 -12.29 -0.77
CA ALA A 184 2.52 -12.25 -2.11
C ALA A 184 1.07 -12.76 -2.09
N GLY A 185 0.19 -12.03 -2.77
CA GLY A 185 -1.25 -12.29 -2.83
C GLY A 185 -2.06 -11.73 -1.66
N ASP A 186 -1.44 -11.12 -0.66
CA ASP A 186 -2.15 -10.34 0.35
C ASP A 186 -2.75 -9.08 -0.30
N ILE A 187 -3.97 -8.72 0.09
CA ILE A 187 -4.64 -7.48 -0.32
C ILE A 187 -4.65 -6.55 0.89
N ALA A 188 -3.83 -5.50 0.84
CA ALA A 188 -3.65 -4.58 1.96
C ALA A 188 -4.30 -3.23 1.69
N LEU A 189 -5.07 -2.72 2.66
CA LEU A 189 -5.46 -1.31 2.74
C LEU A 189 -4.50 -0.59 3.69
N VAL A 190 -3.83 0.42 3.15
CA VAL A 190 -2.81 1.21 3.83
C VAL A 190 -3.34 2.62 4.06
N LYS A 191 -3.55 2.99 5.33
CA LYS A 191 -4.02 4.33 5.68
C LYS A 191 -2.86 5.34 5.61
N GLY A 192 -2.99 6.34 4.75
CA GLY A 192 -2.02 7.42 4.59
C GLY A 192 -2.37 8.66 5.41
N GLU A 193 -1.52 9.69 5.36
CA GLU A 193 -1.73 10.93 6.11
C GLU A 193 -2.80 11.85 5.51
N GLY A 194 -3.32 11.54 4.32
CA GLY A 194 -4.46 12.25 3.75
C GLY A 194 -5.81 11.81 4.35
N TRP A 195 -5.82 10.80 5.22
CA TRP A 195 -7.02 10.35 5.90
C TRP A 195 -7.40 11.34 7.00
N ILE A 196 -8.69 11.61 7.15
CA ILE A 196 -9.19 12.58 8.13
C ILE A 196 -8.69 12.25 9.54
N ASN A 197 -8.06 13.22 10.22
CA ASN A 197 -7.48 13.06 11.56
C ASN A 197 -6.36 11.98 11.64
N ASN A 198 -5.63 11.73 10.55
CA ASN A 198 -4.51 10.79 10.52
C ASN A 198 -3.14 11.45 10.23
N GLU A 199 -3.08 12.78 10.35
CA GLU A 199 -1.87 13.56 10.12
C GLU A 199 -0.75 13.11 11.07
N GLY A 200 0.43 12.84 10.52
CA GLY A 200 1.56 12.33 11.30
C GLY A 200 1.44 10.87 11.73
N ALA A 201 0.36 10.16 11.40
CA ALA A 201 0.06 8.80 11.87
C ALA A 201 -0.13 7.75 10.74
N GLY A 202 0.08 8.14 9.47
CA GLY A 202 0.01 7.23 8.32
C GLY A 202 0.97 6.04 8.43
N LEU A 203 0.61 4.89 7.87
CA LEU A 203 1.43 3.68 7.93
C LEU A 203 2.79 3.92 7.26
N VAL A 204 3.87 3.63 7.98
CA VAL A 204 5.22 3.70 7.45
C VAL A 204 5.53 2.41 6.69
N HIS A 205 5.77 2.52 5.39
CA HIS A 205 6.01 1.37 4.53
C HIS A 205 7.04 1.66 3.45
N ARG A 206 7.54 0.61 2.80
CA ARG A 206 8.47 0.68 1.68
C ARG A 206 8.32 -0.49 0.73
N SER A 207 8.86 -0.30 -0.47
CA SER A 207 9.22 -1.42 -1.33
C SER A 207 10.49 -2.08 -0.78
N PRO A 208 10.51 -3.40 -0.50
CA PRO A 208 11.76 -4.08 -0.19
C PRO A 208 12.73 -3.99 -1.38
N GLU A 209 14.03 -4.13 -1.08
CA GLU A 209 15.03 -4.46 -2.09
C GLU A 209 14.70 -5.85 -2.68
N LEU A 210 14.92 -5.98 -3.98
CA LEU A 210 14.70 -7.23 -4.71
C LEU A 210 15.98 -8.05 -4.70
N ALA A 211 15.86 -9.37 -4.57
CA ALA A 211 16.99 -10.26 -4.81
C ALA A 211 17.43 -10.19 -6.28
N ALA A 212 18.66 -10.63 -6.56
CA ALA A 212 19.13 -10.76 -7.94
C ALA A 212 18.15 -11.63 -8.75
N ASP A 213 17.78 -11.15 -9.94
CA ASP A 213 16.83 -11.79 -10.87
C ASP A 213 15.38 -11.91 -10.36
N GLU A 214 15.05 -11.24 -9.25
CA GLU A 214 13.67 -11.17 -8.77
C GLU A 214 12.87 -10.11 -9.54
N SER A 215 11.68 -10.50 -9.98
CA SER A 215 10.69 -9.59 -10.55
C SER A 215 9.37 -9.72 -9.80
N ARG A 216 8.64 -8.62 -9.70
CA ARG A 216 7.33 -8.61 -9.03
C ARG A 216 6.26 -7.90 -9.83
N LEU A 217 5.02 -8.33 -9.67
CA LEU A 217 3.85 -7.66 -10.23
C LEU A 217 3.07 -6.99 -9.10
N LEU A 218 3.15 -5.66 -9.06
CA LEU A 218 2.51 -4.82 -8.07
C LEU A 218 1.23 -4.20 -8.65
N LEU A 219 0.14 -4.26 -7.90
CA LEU A 219 -1.07 -3.47 -8.11
C LEU A 219 -1.23 -2.47 -6.97
N THR A 220 -1.51 -1.22 -7.32
CA THR A 220 -2.02 -0.22 -6.37
C THR A 220 -3.30 0.41 -6.86
N LEU A 221 -4.23 0.68 -5.94
CA LEU A 221 -5.42 1.50 -6.20
C LEU A 221 -5.39 2.73 -5.28
N ASP A 222 -5.60 3.89 -5.88
CA ASP A 222 -5.59 5.19 -5.23
C ASP A 222 -6.91 5.94 -5.41
N PHE A 223 -7.18 6.86 -4.49
CA PHE A 223 -8.23 7.87 -4.66
C PHE A 223 -7.89 8.73 -5.88
N ILE A 224 -8.92 9.12 -6.62
CA ILE A 224 -8.84 10.08 -7.71
C ILE A 224 -9.69 11.29 -7.32
N ASP A 225 -9.14 12.49 -7.53
CA ASP A 225 -9.82 13.76 -7.27
C ASP A 225 -10.95 14.02 -8.29
#